data_AF-A0A538P118-F1
#
_entry.id   AF-A0A538P118-F1
#
_cell.length_a   1.000
_cell.length_b   1.000
_cell.length_c   1.000
_cell.angle_alpha   90.00
_cell.angle_beta   90.00
_cell.angle_gamma   90.00
#
_symmetry.space_group_name_H-M   'P 1'
#
loop_
_entity.id
_entity.type
_entity.pdbx_description
1 polymer ?
#
loop_
_entity_poly.entity_id
_entity_poly.type
_entity_poly.pdbx_seq_one_letter_code
_entity_poly.pdbx_strand_id
1 'polypeptide(L)'
;MRLVTFEEPHDHSERLGILVSPDGESLIIDANYAYNRMLKGGKGRSSQKLADSMAPTDMLGLLRSGRKSFAALREVERFALRLGLSGLSGPKKERAIFRLPEVIVMAPVPRPG
;
A
#
# COMPACT_ATOMS: atom_id res chain seq x y z
N MET A 1 0.52 -12.64 -3.53
CA MET A 1 0.71 -11.33 -2.90
C MET A 1 1.54 -11.49 -1.63
N ARG A 2 2.66 -10.77 -1.54
CA ARG A 2 3.48 -10.66 -0.33
C ARG A 2 3.23 -9.28 0.28
N LEU A 3 2.98 -9.25 1.58
CA LEU A 3 2.71 -8.02 2.32
C LEU A 3 3.86 -7.71 3.26
N VAL A 4 4.12 -6.43 3.48
CA VAL A 4 5.18 -5.95 4.35
C VAL A 4 4.68 -4.74 5.13
N THR A 5 4.99 -4.68 6.42
CA THR A 5 4.84 -3.46 7.21
C THR A 5 6.18 -2.73 7.13
N PHE A 6 6.17 -1.43 6.84
CA PHE A 6 7.39 -0.64 6.71
C PHE A 6 7.20 0.77 7.27
N GLU A 7 8.28 1.41 7.67
CA GLU A 7 8.32 2.83 7.99
C GLU A 7 8.59 3.64 6.71
N GLU A 8 7.72 4.59 6.39
CA GLU A 8 7.89 5.49 5.25
C GLU A 8 9.04 6.48 5.52
N PRO A 9 10.00 6.64 4.59
CA PRO A 9 11.26 7.35 4.87
C PRO A 9 11.15 8.88 5.03
N HIS A 10 10.04 9.50 4.68
CA HIS A 10 9.86 10.95 4.74
C HIS A 10 9.05 11.42 5.94
N ASP A 11 7.92 10.78 6.23
CA ASP A 11 7.03 11.12 7.35
C ASP A 11 7.13 10.16 8.55
N HIS A 12 7.95 9.10 8.42
CA HIS A 12 8.18 8.07 9.44
C HIS A 12 6.92 7.36 9.92
N SER A 13 5.85 7.37 9.12
CA SER A 13 4.63 6.66 9.44
C SER A 13 4.76 5.17 9.12
N GLU A 14 4.15 4.32 9.95
CA GLU A 14 3.98 2.90 9.66
C GLU A 14 2.98 2.73 8.51
N ARG A 15 3.37 1.95 7.50
CA ARG A 15 2.58 1.68 6.30
C ARG A 15 2.55 0.20 5.99
N LEU A 16 1.47 -0.19 5.30
CA LEU A 16 1.30 -1.51 4.74
C LEU A 16 1.63 -1.46 3.25
N GLY A 17 2.59 -2.27 2.85
CA GLY A 17 3.08 -2.37 1.50
C GLY A 17 2.79 -3.71 0.85
N ILE A 18 2.65 -3.70 -0.48
CA ILE A 18 2.69 -4.90 -1.33
C ILE A 18 4.09 -5.03 -1.89
N LEU A 19 4.77 -6.12 -1.57
CA LEU A 19 6.11 -6.42 -2.08
C LEU A 19 6.01 -7.10 -3.45
N VAL A 20 6.54 -6.43 -4.46
CA VAL A 20 6.63 -6.91 -5.86
C VAL A 20 8.09 -6.98 -6.30
N SER A 21 8.38 -7.83 -7.28
CA SER A 21 9.74 -7.98 -7.81
C SER A 21 9.76 -7.96 -9.35
N PRO A 22 9.30 -6.88 -10.01
CA PRO A 22 9.39 -6.77 -11.46
C PRO A 22 10.86 -6.73 -11.88
N ASP A 23 11.20 -7.51 -12.90
CA ASP A 23 12.53 -7.52 -13.53
C ASP A 23 13.71 -7.70 -12.53
N GLY A 24 13.45 -8.39 -11.40
CA GLY A 24 14.45 -8.68 -10.36
C GLY A 24 14.64 -7.59 -9.29
N GLU A 25 13.99 -6.43 -9.42
CA GLU A 25 14.07 -5.36 -8.42
C GLU A 25 12.96 -5.47 -7.37
N SER A 26 13.32 -5.56 -6.08
CA SER A 26 12.32 -5.62 -4.99
C SER A 26 11.79 -4.22 -4.65
N LEU A 27 10.51 -4.02 -4.93
CA LEU A 27 9.79 -2.76 -4.71
C LEU A 27 8.60 -2.99 -3.77
N ILE A 28 8.32 -1.97 -2.96
CA ILE A 28 7.20 -1.92 -2.04
C ILE A 28 6.24 -0.85 -2.55
N ILE A 29 5.00 -1.26 -2.81
CA ILE A 29 3.91 -0.35 -3.18
C ILE A 29 3.10 -0.06 -1.92
N ASP A 30 2.97 1.21 -1.51
CA ASP A 30 2.04 1.61 -0.45
C ASP A 30 0.61 1.24 -0.86
N ALA A 31 0.01 0.30 -0.13
CA ALA A 31 -1.28 -0.27 -0.45
C ALA A 31 -2.40 0.76 -0.41
N ASN A 32 -2.40 1.64 0.59
CA ASN A 32 -3.45 2.63 0.81
C ASN A 32 -3.40 3.71 -0.28
N TYR A 33 -2.21 4.27 -0.54
CA TYR A 33 -2.02 5.27 -1.58
C TYR A 33 -2.29 4.72 -2.97
N ALA A 34 -1.84 3.51 -3.27
CA ALA A 34 -2.13 2.87 -4.54
C ALA A 34 -3.63 2.53 -4.70
N TYR A 35 -4.32 2.11 -3.63
CA TYR A 35 -5.77 1.94 -3.64
C TYR A 35 -6.49 3.28 -3.86
N ASN A 36 -6.11 4.35 -3.17
CA ASN A 36 -6.66 5.69 -3.41
C ASN A 36 -6.46 6.11 -4.87
N ARG A 37 -5.28 5.87 -5.44
CA ARG A 37 -4.98 6.18 -6.84
C ARG A 37 -5.81 5.36 -7.81
N MET A 38 -6.05 4.08 -7.51
CA MET A 38 -6.96 3.21 -8.27
C MET A 38 -8.40 3.74 -8.22
N LEU A 39 -8.83 4.23 -7.05
CA LEU A 39 -10.13 4.87 -6.88
C LEU A 39 -10.25 6.21 -7.61
N LYS A 40 -9.16 6.93 -7.89
CA LYS A 40 -9.14 8.26 -8.55
C LYS A 40 -9.59 8.26 -10.03
N GLY A 41 -10.14 7.15 -10.54
CA GLY A 41 -11.22 7.21 -11.54
C GLY A 41 -12.48 7.94 -11.03
N GLY A 42 -12.59 8.17 -9.72
CA GLY A 42 -13.61 8.95 -9.00
C GLY A 42 -12.95 9.91 -7.99
N LYS A 43 -13.20 11.22 -8.15
CA LYS A 43 -12.55 12.30 -7.39
C LYS A 43 -13.16 12.48 -5.98
N GLY A 44 -12.32 12.66 -4.94
CA GLY A 44 -12.70 13.36 -3.70
C GLY A 44 -12.23 12.76 -2.37
N ARG A 45 -12.49 13.48 -1.26
CA ARG A 45 -12.27 13.03 0.14
C ARG A 45 -12.89 11.66 0.46
N SER A 46 -13.90 11.26 -0.32
CA SER A 46 -14.53 9.93 -0.27
C SER A 46 -13.52 8.81 -0.55
N SER A 47 -12.60 9.02 -1.50
CA SER A 47 -11.63 7.99 -1.92
C SER A 47 -10.62 7.67 -0.82
N GLN A 48 -10.21 8.66 -0.01
CA GLN A 48 -9.31 8.40 1.12
C GLN A 48 -10.01 7.59 2.20
N LYS A 49 -11.22 7.98 2.61
CA LYS A 49 -12.00 7.22 3.60
C LYS A 49 -12.22 5.77 3.18
N LEU A 50 -12.48 5.55 1.89
CA LEU A 50 -12.64 4.20 1.35
C LEU A 50 -11.30 3.44 1.32
N ALA A 51 -10.19 4.12 1.02
CA ALA A 51 -8.86 3.51 1.11
C ALA A 51 -8.51 3.12 2.55
N ASP A 52 -8.75 3.99 3.53
CA ASP A 52 -8.50 3.71 4.95
C ASP A 52 -9.30 2.49 5.44
N SER A 53 -10.51 2.27 4.89
CA SER A 53 -11.33 1.11 5.21
C SER A 53 -10.92 -0.18 4.47
N MET A 54 -10.63 -0.08 3.17
CA MET A 54 -10.42 -1.23 2.29
C MET A 54 -8.96 -1.66 2.18
N ALA A 55 -8.03 -0.73 2.26
CA ALA A 55 -6.59 -0.91 2.23
C ALA A 55 -5.98 -0.13 3.42
N PRO A 56 -6.24 -0.56 4.66
CA PRO A 56 -5.71 0.10 5.86
C PRO A 56 -4.18 0.11 5.84
N THR A 57 -3.59 1.08 6.53
CA THR A 57 -2.15 1.30 6.57
C THR A 57 -1.40 0.34 7.48
N ASP A 58 -2.10 -0.54 8.22
CA ASP A 58 -1.50 -1.49 9.15
C ASP A 58 -2.10 -2.90 8.99
N MET A 59 -1.33 -3.91 9.36
CA MET A 59 -1.72 -5.32 9.22
C MET A 59 -2.89 -5.70 10.13
N LEU A 60 -3.01 -5.09 11.32
CA LEU A 60 -4.13 -5.39 12.24
C LEU A 60 -5.45 -4.92 11.63
N GLY A 61 -5.48 -3.73 11.05
CA GLY A 61 -6.58 -3.20 10.27
C GLY A 61 -6.94 -4.14 9.12
N LEU A 62 -5.94 -4.61 8.37
CA LEU A 62 -6.18 -5.54 7.25
C LEU A 62 -6.85 -6.84 7.73
N LEU A 63 -6.32 -7.45 8.80
CA LEU A 63 -6.84 -8.69 9.36
C LEU A 63 -8.27 -8.52 9.88
N ARG A 64 -8.58 -7.38 10.53
CA ARG A 64 -9.92 -7.05 11.02
C ARG A 64 -10.94 -6.84 9.90
N SER A 65 -10.53 -6.18 8.81
CA SER A 65 -11.40 -5.94 7.65
C SER A 65 -11.65 -7.19 6.80
N GLY A 66 -10.78 -8.20 6.93
CA GLY A 66 -11.00 -9.54 6.39
C GLY A 66 -10.98 -9.62 4.87
N ARG A 67 -11.72 -10.59 4.31
CA ARG A 67 -11.59 -11.03 2.90
C ARG A 67 -11.74 -9.91 1.87
N LYS A 68 -12.60 -8.92 2.13
CA LYS A 68 -12.84 -7.81 1.20
C LYS A 68 -11.59 -6.94 1.02
N SER A 69 -10.86 -6.67 2.10
CA SER A 69 -9.63 -5.90 2.04
C SER A 69 -8.50 -6.67 1.36
N PHE A 70 -8.36 -7.97 1.62
CA PHE A 70 -7.40 -8.78 0.88
C PHE A 70 -7.70 -8.83 -0.63
N ALA A 71 -8.98 -8.88 -1.03
CA ALA A 71 -9.37 -8.81 -2.43
C ALA A 71 -9.02 -7.43 -3.05
N ALA A 72 -9.28 -6.34 -2.32
CA ALA A 72 -8.88 -4.99 -2.71
C ALA A 72 -7.36 -4.88 -2.92
N LEU A 73 -6.54 -5.42 -2.02
CA LEU A 73 -5.08 -5.39 -2.18
C LEU A 73 -4.60 -6.17 -3.40
N ARG A 74 -5.24 -7.30 -3.74
CA ARG A 74 -4.94 -8.03 -5.00
C ARG A 74 -5.31 -7.23 -6.25
N GLU A 75 -6.36 -6.41 -6.17
CA GLU A 75 -6.71 -5.48 -7.26
C GLU A 75 -5.68 -4.36 -7.38
N VAL A 76 -5.18 -3.84 -6.25
CA VAL A 76 -4.09 -2.86 -6.21
C VAL A 76 -2.82 -3.40 -6.84
N GLU A 77 -2.39 -4.61 -6.47
CA GLU A 77 -1.21 -5.28 -7.06
C GLU A 77 -1.33 -5.33 -8.58
N ARG A 78 -2.49 -5.80 -9.10
CA ARG A 78 -2.75 -5.86 -10.55
C ARG A 78 -2.86 -4.48 -11.21
N PHE A 79 -3.39 -3.48 -10.51
CA PHE A 79 -3.49 -2.11 -11.01
C PHE A 79 -2.11 -1.46 -11.12
N ALA A 80 -1.28 -1.58 -10.07
CA ALA A 80 0.07 -1.05 -10.01
C ALA A 80 0.96 -1.62 -11.12
N LEU A 81 0.93 -2.94 -11.30
CA LEU A 81 1.68 -3.62 -12.36
C LEU A 81 1.25 -3.18 -13.77
N ARG A 82 -0.04 -2.92 -14.00
CA ARG A 82 -0.56 -2.45 -15.29
C ARG A 82 -0.26 -0.98 -15.58
N LEU A 83 -0.33 -0.12 -14.56
CA LEU A 83 -0.11 1.33 -14.73
C LEU A 83 1.35 1.66 -15.07
N GLY A 84 2.28 0.77 -14.71
CA GLY A 84 3.70 1.09 -14.67
C GLY A 84 4.03 1.82 -13.39
N LEU A 85 5.07 1.35 -12.70
CA LEU A 85 5.46 1.78 -11.36
C LEU A 85 5.93 3.25 -11.26
N SER A 86 6.04 3.96 -12.38
CA SER A 86 6.32 5.40 -12.39
C SER A 86 5.06 6.27 -12.21
N GLY A 87 3.85 5.69 -12.33
CA GLY A 87 2.58 6.44 -12.33
C GLY A 87 1.82 6.50 -10.98
N LEU A 88 2.35 5.86 -9.93
CA LEU A 88 1.71 5.77 -8.62
C LEU A 88 2.18 6.88 -7.67
N SER A 89 1.23 7.60 -7.11
CA SER A 89 1.46 8.62 -6.09
C SER A 89 0.29 8.67 -5.12
N GLY A 90 0.55 9.14 -3.91
CA GLY A 90 -0.46 9.45 -2.91
C GLY A 90 -1.40 10.58 -3.31
N PRO A 91 -2.43 10.86 -2.47
CA PRO A 91 -3.45 11.85 -2.74
C PRO A 91 -2.93 13.25 -3.05
N LYS A 92 -1.84 13.67 -2.41
CA LYS A 92 -1.15 14.97 -2.53
C LYS A 92 0.19 14.86 -3.27
N LYS A 93 0.36 13.85 -4.13
CA LYS A 93 1.59 13.54 -4.87
C LYS A 93 2.73 12.98 -3.99
N GLU A 94 2.40 12.40 -2.84
CA GLU A 94 3.35 11.65 -2.02
C GLU A 94 3.90 10.46 -2.82
N ARG A 95 5.13 10.05 -2.51
CA ARG A 95 5.72 8.83 -3.06
C ARG A 95 4.91 7.63 -2.58
N ALA A 96 4.58 6.71 -3.49
CA ALA A 96 3.81 5.51 -3.18
C ALA A 96 4.57 4.20 -3.50
N ILE A 97 5.80 4.30 -4.00
CA ILE A 97 6.64 3.16 -4.34
C ILE A 97 8.05 3.39 -3.82
N PHE A 98 8.57 2.39 -3.13
CA PHE A 98 9.88 2.42 -2.49
C PHE A 98 10.67 1.19 -2.89
N ARG A 99 11.99 1.33 -3.04
CA ARG A 99 12.90 0.20 -3.12
C ARG A 99 13.03 -0.39 -1.73
N LEU A 100 13.13 -1.72 -1.64
CA LEU A 100 13.28 -2.40 -0.34
C LEU A 100 14.40 -1.81 0.55
N PRO A 101 15.59 -1.41 0.03
CA PRO A 101 16.65 -0.82 0.85
C PRO A 101 16.39 0.62 1.32
N GLU A 102 15.37 1.31 0.82
CA GLU A 102 15.05 2.69 1.20
C GLU A 102 14.16 2.79 2.44
N VAL A 103 13.61 1.67 2.90
CA VAL A 103 12.63 1.64 4.00
C VAL A 103 13.12 0.76 5.15
N ILE A 104 12.59 1.01 6.35
CA ILE A 104 12.77 0.12 7.50
C ILE A 104 11.62 -0.89 7.48
N VAL A 105 11.94 -2.16 7.24
CA VAL A 105 10.96 -3.26 7.32
C VAL A 105 10.67 -3.58 8.78
N MET A 106 9.39 -3.62 9.13
CA MET A 106 8.89 -3.84 10.47
C MET A 106 8.27 -5.23 10.63
N ALA A 107 8.07 -5.66 11.87
CA ALA A 107 7.32 -6.88 12.16
C ALA A 107 5.90 -6.77 11.56
N PRO A 108 5.37 -7.82 10.90
CA PRO A 108 4.08 -7.74 10.23
C PRO A 108 2.93 -7.40 11.17
N VAL A 109 2.96 -7.88 12.42
CA VAL A 109 1.99 -7.55 13.46
C VAL A 109 2.76 -6.95 14.63
N PRO A 110 2.59 -5.65 14.94
CA PRO A 110 3.23 -5.05 16.09
C PRO A 110 2.63 -5.64 17.37
N ARG A 111 3.47 -6.23 18.22
CA ARG A 111 3.12 -6.78 19.54
C ARG A 111 2.06 -7.90 19.47
N PRO A 112 2.43 -9.11 19.01
CA PRO A 112 1.58 -10.27 19.22
C PRO A 112 1.42 -10.49 20.73
N GLY A 113 0.20 -10.29 21.23
CA GLY A 113 -0.19 -10.66 22.58
C GLY A 113 -0.40 -12.15 22.71
#